data_AF-A0A0S9DNP8-F1
#
_entry.id   AF-A0A0S9DNP8-F1
#
_cell.length_a   1.000
_cell.length_b   1.000
_cell.length_c   1.000
_cell.angle_alpha   90.00
_cell.angle_beta   90.00
_cell.angle_gamma   90.00
#
_symmetry.space_group_name_H-M   'P 1'
#
loop_
_entity.id
_entity.type
_entity.pdbx_description
1 polymer ?
#
loop_
_entity_poly.entity_id
_entity_poly.type
_entity_poly.pdbx_seq_one_letter_code
_entity_poly.pdbx_strand_id
1 'polypeptide(L)'
;MPTKNPRTHITHTPQVAHALQVARRHWPNEDRESALILHLLDEGAKSIEQSQAANDAQRVALIRRVAGKHADLFGEGYLEGIRQDWPE
;
A
#
# COMPACT_ATOMS: atom_id res chain seq x y z
N MET A 1 -15.39 10.03 -32.10
CA MET A 1 -15.25 8.64 -31.60
C MET A 1 -15.21 8.65 -30.07
N PRO A 2 -16.20 8.07 -29.38
CA PRO A 2 -16.10 7.84 -27.95
C PRO A 2 -15.09 6.70 -27.68
N THR A 3 -14.07 6.97 -26.87
CA THR A 3 -13.17 5.94 -26.37
C THR A 3 -13.75 5.31 -25.11
N LYS A 4 -13.53 4.00 -24.90
CA LYS A 4 -14.05 3.27 -23.72
C LYS A 4 -13.59 3.85 -22.38
N ASN A 5 -12.41 4.46 -22.37
CA ASN A 5 -11.79 5.00 -21.16
C ASN A 5 -11.92 6.54 -21.11
N PRO A 6 -12.12 7.12 -19.91
CA PRO A 6 -12.11 8.56 -19.72
C PRO A 6 -10.74 9.14 -20.06
N ARG A 7 -10.73 10.37 -20.58
CA ARG A 7 -9.51 11.13 -20.84
C ARG A 7 -9.24 12.05 -19.66
N THR A 8 -8.02 12.00 -19.15
CA THR A 8 -7.53 12.96 -18.15
C THR A 8 -6.65 13.98 -18.84
N HIS A 9 -7.07 15.24 -18.82
CA HIS A 9 -6.25 16.36 -19.30
C HIS A 9 -5.31 16.80 -18.18
N ILE A 10 -4.02 16.91 -18.50
CA ILE A 10 -2.99 17.36 -17.57
C ILE A 10 -2.40 18.65 -18.11
N THR A 11 -2.40 19.69 -17.29
CA THR A 11 -1.72 20.94 -17.60
C THR A 11 -0.26 20.85 -17.14
N HIS A 12 0.68 21.22 -18.00
CA HIS A 12 2.11 21.26 -17.71
C HIS A 12 2.48 22.42 -16.78
N THR A 13 2.04 22.31 -15.53
CA THR A 13 2.48 23.20 -14.45
C THR A 13 3.97 22.99 -14.15
N PRO A 14 4.64 23.91 -13.44
CA PRO A 14 6.03 23.73 -13.02
C PRO A 14 6.28 22.40 -12.28
N GLN A 15 5.30 21.94 -11.49
CA GLN A 15 5.35 20.65 -10.81
C GLN A 15 5.38 19.48 -11.80
N VAL A 16 4.54 19.52 -12.84
CA VAL A 16 4.50 18.48 -13.88
C VAL A 16 5.80 18.49 -14.69
N ALA A 17 6.32 19.67 -15.04
CA ALA A 17 7.60 19.80 -15.73
C ALA A 17 8.76 19.20 -14.92
N HIS A 18 8.80 19.47 -13.60
CA HIS A 18 9.78 18.87 -12.71
C HIS A 18 9.63 17.34 -12.65
N ALA A 19 8.41 16.82 -12.47
CA ALA A 19 8.16 15.39 -12.45
C ALA A 19 8.61 14.69 -13.75
N LEU A 20 8.33 15.29 -14.90
CA LEU A 20 8.79 14.79 -16.20
C LEU A 20 10.32 14.84 -16.34
N GLN A 21 10.99 15.86 -15.80
CA GLN A 21 12.45 15.90 -15.78
C GLN A 21 13.04 14.77 -14.95
N VAL A 22 12.47 14.48 -13.78
CA VAL A 22 12.86 13.34 -12.95
C VAL A 22 12.62 12.03 -13.71
N ALA A 23 11.46 11.88 -14.33
CA ALA A 23 11.11 10.70 -15.11
C ALA A 23 12.10 10.46 -16.28
N ARG A 24 12.47 11.50 -17.03
CA ARG A 24 13.46 11.37 -18.13
C ARG A 24 14.82 10.89 -17.65
N ARG A 25 15.24 11.28 -16.45
CA ARG A 25 16.52 10.79 -15.87
C ARG A 25 16.43 9.31 -15.48
N HIS A 26 15.25 8.86 -15.06
CA HIS A 26 15.03 7.48 -14.63
C HIS A 26 14.75 6.53 -15.81
N TRP A 27 14.03 7.01 -16.84
CA TRP A 27 13.73 6.30 -18.09
C TRP A 27 14.30 7.06 -19.29
N PRO A 28 15.63 7.00 -19.52
CA PRO A 28 16.29 7.80 -20.55
C PRO A 28 15.94 7.39 -21.98
N ASN A 29 15.37 6.21 -22.18
CA ASN A 29 14.99 5.68 -23.50
C ASN A 29 13.53 5.98 -23.88
N GLU A 30 12.78 6.69 -23.05
CA GLU A 30 11.39 7.05 -23.35
C GLU A 30 11.25 8.56 -23.56
N ASP A 31 11.01 8.93 -24.81
CA ASP A 31 10.88 10.32 -25.23
C ASP A 31 9.45 10.86 -25.09
N ARG A 32 8.44 9.96 -25.03
CA ARG A 32 7.03 10.37 -24.99
C ARG A 32 6.63 10.74 -23.58
N GLU A 33 6.27 12.01 -23.38
CA GLU A 33 5.81 12.50 -22.08
C GLU A 33 4.60 11.74 -21.53
N SER A 34 3.69 11.29 -22.40
CA SER A 34 2.54 10.48 -21.99
C SER A 34 2.96 9.13 -21.40
N ALA A 35 4.00 8.50 -21.93
CA ALA A 35 4.53 7.25 -21.40
C ALA A 35 5.28 7.48 -20.08
N LEU A 36 6.06 8.57 -19.97
CA LEU A 36 6.70 8.96 -18.71
C LEU A 36 5.67 9.23 -17.60
N ILE A 37 4.54 9.87 -17.92
CA ILE A 37 3.43 10.08 -16.97
C ILE A 37 2.85 8.73 -16.52
N LEU A 38 2.68 7.77 -17.44
CA LEU A 38 2.21 6.43 -17.08
C LEU A 38 3.20 5.70 -16.16
N HIS A 39 4.50 5.80 -16.44
CA HIS A 39 5.53 5.23 -15.57
C HIS A 39 5.51 5.84 -14.16
N LEU A 40 5.37 7.16 -14.07
CA LEU A 40 5.24 7.86 -12.79
C LEU A 40 3.96 7.43 -12.03
N LEU A 41 2.85 7.21 -12.72
CA LEU A 41 1.62 6.72 -12.11
C LEU A 41 1.78 5.30 -11.55
N ASP A 42 2.44 4.42 -12.31
CA ASP A 42 2.71 3.04 -11.88
C ASP A 42 3.65 3.01 -10.66
N GLU A 43 4.75 3.77 -10.69
CA GLU A 43 5.66 3.89 -9.54
C GLU A 43 4.97 4.54 -8.33
N GLY A 44 4.11 5.54 -8.54
CA GLY A 44 3.30 6.14 -7.48
C GLY A 44 2.36 5.12 -6.83
N ALA A 45 1.69 4.29 -7.63
CA ALA A 45 0.82 3.22 -7.12
C ALA A 45 1.61 2.20 -6.29
N LYS A 46 2.72 1.69 -6.81
CA LYS A 46 3.61 0.76 -6.10
C LYS A 46 4.10 1.34 -4.77
N SER A 47 4.49 2.62 -4.76
CA SER A 47 4.96 3.28 -3.54
C SER A 47 3.87 3.36 -2.46
N ILE A 48 2.61 3.61 -2.85
CA ILE A 48 1.48 3.68 -1.92
C ILE A 48 1.15 2.27 -1.39
N GLU A 49 1.07 1.27 -2.27
CA GLU A 49 0.79 -0.12 -1.92
C GLU A 49 1.86 -0.69 -0.97
N GLN A 50 3.14 -0.43 -1.25
CA GLN A 50 4.25 -0.86 -0.38
C GLN A 50 4.17 -0.19 1.00
N SER A 51 3.82 1.09 1.05
CA SER A 51 3.67 1.82 2.32
C SER A 51 2.50 1.26 3.14
N GLN A 52 1.39 0.89 2.50
CA GLN A 52 0.26 0.24 3.17
C GLN A 52 0.62 -1.15 3.66
N ALA A 53 1.27 -1.97 2.84
CA ALA A 53 1.74 -3.30 3.23
C ALA A 53 2.72 -3.24 4.41
N ALA A 54 3.60 -2.24 4.45
CA ALA A 54 4.50 -2.03 5.58
C ALA A 54 3.74 -1.66 6.87
N ASN A 55 2.72 -0.79 6.77
CA ASN A 55 1.88 -0.43 7.92
C ASN A 55 1.07 -1.64 8.44
N ASP A 56 0.53 -2.46 7.55
CA ASP A 56 -0.20 -3.67 7.92
C ASP A 56 0.72 -4.69 8.58
N ALA A 57 1.92 -4.89 8.04
CA ALA A 57 2.93 -5.75 8.64
C ALA A 57 3.32 -5.28 10.04
N GLN A 58 3.51 -3.97 10.24
CA GLN A 58 3.77 -3.38 11.55
C GLN A 58 2.60 -3.59 12.53
N ARG A 59 1.36 -3.40 12.06
CA ARG A 59 0.16 -3.64 12.85
C ARG A 59 0.05 -5.10 13.29
N VAL A 60 0.27 -6.05 12.38
CA VAL A 60 0.28 -7.49 12.69
C VAL A 60 1.38 -7.84 13.68
N ALA A 61 2.59 -7.27 13.52
CA ALA A 61 3.69 -7.49 14.45
C ALA A 61 3.38 -6.97 15.87
N LEU A 62 2.73 -5.79 15.96
CA LEU A 62 2.23 -5.24 17.23
C LEU A 62 1.18 -6.14 17.88
N ILE A 63 0.19 -6.61 17.12
CA ILE A 63 -0.83 -7.53 17.62
C ILE A 63 -0.18 -8.81 18.15
N ARG A 64 0.75 -9.43 17.40
CA ARG A 64 1.47 -10.63 17.83
C ARG A 64 2.29 -10.39 19.10
N ARG A 65 2.97 -9.24 19.18
CA ARG A 65 3.75 -8.85 20.38
C ARG A 65 2.88 -8.68 21.61
N VAL A 66 1.68 -8.12 21.47
CA VAL A 66 0.74 -7.91 22.59
C VAL A 66 0.02 -9.21 22.95
N ALA A 67 -0.42 -10.00 21.97
CA ALA A 67 -1.11 -11.27 22.17
C ALA A 67 -0.27 -12.27 23.00
N GLY A 68 1.05 -12.30 22.78
CA GLY A 68 1.95 -13.15 23.55
C GLY A 68 2.30 -12.64 24.95
N LYS A 69 2.10 -11.34 25.23
CA LYS A 69 2.51 -10.71 26.51
C LYS A 69 1.69 -11.17 27.71
N HIS A 70 0.48 -11.69 27.46
CA HIS A 70 -0.45 -12.13 28.49
C HIS A 70 -0.70 -13.64 28.45
N ALA A 71 0.05 -14.39 27.64
CA ALA A 71 -0.10 -15.85 27.56
C ALA A 71 0.09 -16.52 28.93
N ASP A 72 1.03 -16.02 29.74
CA ASP A 72 1.31 -16.53 31.10
C ASP A 72 0.18 -16.24 32.11
N LEU A 73 -0.75 -15.33 31.79
CA LEU A 73 -1.92 -15.03 32.65
C LEU A 73 -3.06 -16.04 32.47
N PHE A 74 -3.03 -16.82 31.38
CA PHE A 74 -4.05 -17.81 31.06
C PHE A 74 -3.42 -19.19 31.21
N GLY A 75 -3.64 -19.81 32.38
CA GLY A 75 -3.11 -21.13 32.69
C GLY A 75 -3.62 -22.24 31.74
N GLU A 76 -2.95 -23.39 31.77
CA GLU A 76 -3.40 -24.58 31.03
C GLU A 76 -4.88 -24.91 31.34
N GLY A 77 -5.68 -25.11 30.30
CA GLY A 77 -7.11 -25.43 30.43
C GLY A 77 -8.05 -24.23 30.60
N TYR A 78 -7.54 -22.99 30.63
CA TYR A 78 -8.37 -21.78 30.73
C TYR A 78 -9.40 -21.66 29.59
N LEU A 79 -9.00 -21.99 28.35
CA LEU A 79 -9.90 -21.94 27.19
C LEU A 79 -10.99 -23.03 27.24
N GLU A 80 -10.64 -24.24 27.67
CA GLU A 80 -11.61 -25.33 27.90
C GLU A 80 -12.66 -24.95 28.95
N GLY A 81 -12.25 -24.26 30.02
CA GLY A 81 -13.17 -23.74 31.04
C GLY A 81 -14.16 -22.72 30.46
N ILE A 82 -13.67 -21.73 29.70
CA ILE A 82 -14.54 -20.72 29.08
C ILE A 82 -15.51 -21.34 28.07
N ARG A 83 -15.07 -22.34 27.30
CA ARG A 83 -15.93 -23.00 26.31
C ARG A 83 -17.06 -23.82 26.94
N GLN A 84 -16.87 -24.34 28.15
CA GLN A 84 -17.94 -25.04 28.87
C GLN A 84 -19.05 -24.09 29.34
N ASP A 85 -18.72 -22.83 29.62
CA ASP A 85 -19.68 -21.82 30.10
C ASP A 85 -20.52 -21.19 28.97
N TRP A 86 -20.23 -21.51 27.71
CA TRP A 86 -20.97 -21.02 26.54
C TRP A 86 -21.54 -22.17 25.70
N PRO A 87 -22.70 -22.74 26.10
CA PRO A 87 -23.44 -23.63 25.22
C PRO A 87 -23.96 -22.83 24.00
N GLU A 88 -23.92 -23.46 22.82
CA GLU A 88 -24.22 -22.87 21.49
C GLU A 88 -25.42 -21.91 21.44
#